data_AF-A0A971XBK1-F1
#
_entry.id   AF-A0A971XBK1-F1
#
_cell.length_a   1.000
_cell.length_b   1.000
_cell.length_c   1.000
_cell.angle_alpha   90.00
_cell.angle_beta   90.00
_cell.angle_gamma   90.00
#
_symmetry.space_group_name_H-M   'P 1'
#
loop_
_entity.id
_entity.type
_entity.pdbx_description
1 polymer ?
#
loop_
_entity_poly.entity_id
_entity_poly.type
_entity_poly.pdbx_seq_one_letter_code
_entity_poly.pdbx_strand_id
1 'polypeptide(L)' 'MLDMYVGLVINGRRTCNEENKEVTLVPKKWRPLVMADLEALGLDADGNPAEAE' A
#
# COMPACT_ATOMS: atom_id res chain seq x y z
N MET A 1 -0.43 6.39 -12.68
CA MET A 1 -1.59 6.31 -11.75
C MET A 1 -1.39 5.23 -10.70
N LEU A 2 -0.83 4.07 -11.07
CA LEU A 2 -0.42 3.04 -10.11
C LEU A 2 0.65 3.57 -9.14
N ASP A 3 1.73 4.15 -9.67
CA ASP A 3 2.83 4.73 -8.88
C ASP A 3 2.36 5.80 -7.88
N MET A 4 1.31 6.55 -8.25
CA MET A 4 0.70 7.53 -7.36
C MET A 4 0.07 6.83 -6.15
N TYR A 5 -0.63 5.71 -6.34
CA TYR A 5 -1.21 4.96 -5.23
C TYR A 5 -0.15 4.26 -4.39
N VAL A 6 0.89 3.69 -5.01
CA VAL A 6 2.04 3.13 -4.27
C VAL A 6 2.67 4.21 -3.40
N GLY A 7 2.97 5.38 -3.96
CA GLY A 7 3.51 6.52 -3.21
C GLY A 7 2.58 7.02 -2.10
N LEU A 8 1.26 7.01 -2.30
CA LEU A 8 0.30 7.36 -1.25
C LEU A 8 0.28 6.35 -0.11
N VAL A 9 0.49 5.06 -0.40
CA VAL A 9 0.58 4.01 0.61
C VAL A 9 1.88 4.15 1.41
N ILE A 10 3.02 4.32 0.73
CA ILE A 10 4.32 4.60 1.36
C ILE A 10 4.28 5.83 2.28
N ASN A 11 3.55 6.88 1.89
CA ASN A 11 3.39 8.09 2.70
C ASN A 11 2.33 7.96 3.82
N GLY A 12 1.75 6.77 4.03
CA GLY A 12 0.72 6.55 5.05
C GLY A 12 -0.56 7.36 4.82
N ARG A 13 -0.84 7.76 3.57
CA ARG A 13 -2.05 8.51 3.19
C ARG A 13 -3.16 7.59 2.71
N ARG A 14 -2.80 6.38 2.28
CA ARG A 14 -3.71 5.29 1.91
C ARG A 14 -3.17 3.96 2.38
N THR A 15 -4.02 2.94 2.35
CA THR A 15 -3.65 1.58 2.69
C THR A 15 -4.29 0.59 1.72
N CYS A 16 -3.63 -0.54 1.48
CA CYS A 16 -4.21 -1.72 0.85
C CYS A 16 -4.84 -2.68 1.88
N ASN A 17 -4.59 -2.45 3.17
CA ASN A 17 -5.11 -3.24 4.28
C ASN A 17 -6.57 -2.89 4.60
N GLU A 18 -7.50 -3.81 4.32
CA GLU A 18 -8.94 -3.62 4.56
C GLU A 18 -9.33 -3.54 6.04
N GLU A 19 -8.46 -3.99 6.94
CA GLU A 19 -8.68 -3.91 8.38
C GLU A 19 -8.30 -2.54 8.95
N ASN A 20 -7.43 -1.80 8.27
CA ASN A 20 -7.01 -0.48 8.67
C ASN A 20 -8.09 0.58 8.33
N LYS A 21 -8.75 1.09 9.37
CA LYS A 21 -9.82 2.10 9.27
C LYS A 21 -9.31 3.54 9.48
N GLU A 22 -8.04 3.71 9.80
CA GLU A 22 -7.43 5.02 10.05
C GLU A 22 -7.13 5.74 8.73
N VAL A 23 -6.83 4.97 7.68
CA VAL A 23 -6.45 5.50 6.36
C VAL A 23 -7.42 5.09 5.26
N THR A 24 -7.51 5.91 4.22
CA THR A 24 -8.39 5.64 3.08
C THR A 24 -7.85 4.49 2.25
N LEU A 25 -8.71 3.53 1.91
CA LEU A 25 -8.30 2.39 1.09
C LEU A 25 -7.96 2.81 -0.35
N VAL A 26 -6.96 2.15 -0.92
CA VAL A 26 -6.70 2.19 -2.37
C VAL A 26 -7.93 1.62 -3.10
N PRO A 27 -8.34 2.15 -4.28
CA PRO A 27 -9.49 1.62 -5.00
C PRO A 27 -9.28 0.17 -5.41
N LYS A 28 -10.33 -0.66 -5.34
CA LYS A 28 -10.26 -2.12 -5.59
C LYS A 28 -9.62 -2.50 -6.93
N LYS A 29 -9.81 -1.69 -7.98
CA LYS A 29 -9.20 -1.91 -9.30
C LYS A 29 -7.67 -1.86 -9.27
N TRP A 30 -7.11 -1.04 -8.38
CA TRP A 30 -5.67 -0.79 -8.28
C TRP A 30 -5.01 -1.54 -7.13
N ARG A 31 -5.73 -1.91 -6.07
CA ARG A 31 -5.19 -2.68 -4.93
C ARG A 31 -4.31 -3.87 -5.31
N PRO A 32 -4.73 -4.82 -6.18
CA PRO A 32 -3.90 -5.99 -6.47
C PRO A 32 -2.58 -5.61 -7.17
N LEU A 33 -2.60 -4.56 -8.00
CA LEU A 33 -1.40 -4.06 -8.66
C LEU A 33 -0.50 -3.28 -7.70
N VAL A 34 -1.07 -2.45 -6.83
CA VAL A 34 -0.33 -1.68 -5.82
C VAL A 34 0.30 -2.61 -4.78
N MET A 35 -0.41 -3.66 -4.37
CA MET A 35 0.09 -4.66 -3.44
C MET A 35 1.28 -5.42 -4.01
N ALA A 36 1.21 -5.83 -5.29
CA ALA A 36 2.34 -6.47 -5.96
C ALA A 36 3.59 -5.57 -6.06
N ASP A 37 3.41 -4.27 -6.33
CA ASP A 37 4.51 -3.30 -6.33
C ASP A 37 5.08 -3.07 -4.93
N LEU A 38 4.22 -2.98 -3.91
CA LEU A 38 4.65 -2.85 -2.51
C LEU A 38 5.45 -4.08 -2.07
N GLU A 39 4.97 -5.29 -2.36
CA GLU A 39 5.70 -6.54 -2.07
C GLU A 39 7.05 -6.59 -2.81
N ALA A 40 7.11 -6.14 -4.06
CA ALA A 40 8.36 -6.03 -4.83
C ALA A 40 9.34 -5.01 -4.24
N LEU A 41 8.84 -3.99 -3.53
CA LEU A 41 9.63 -3.02 -2.78
C LEU A 41 9.99 -3.49 -1.36
N GLY A 42 9.52 -4.66 -0.93
CA GLY A 42 9.70 -5.15 0.44
C GLY A 42 8.83 -4.42 1.47
N LEU A 43 7.68 -3.92 1.05
CA LEU A 43 6.72 -3.18 1.87
C LEU A 43 5.43 -4.00 2.11
N ASP A 44 4.81 -3.78 3.26
CA ASP A 44 3.52 -4.34 3.62
C ASP A 44 2.34 -3.60 2.97
N ALA A 45 1.12 -4.07 3.23
CA ALA A 45 -0.12 -3.48 2.71
C ALA A 45 -0.39 -2.05 3.22
N ASP A 46 0.27 -1.63 4.31
CA ASP A 46 0.18 -0.32 4.92
C ASP A 46 1.32 0.61 4.46
N GLY A 47 2.28 0.10 3.67
CA GLY A 47 3.42 0.84 3.15
C GLY A 47 4.63 0.89 4.10
N ASN A 48 4.63 0.08 5.15
CA ASN A 48 5.77 -0.09 6.05
C ASN A 48 6.74 -1.16 5.52
N PRO A 49 8.03 -1.10 5.85
CA PRO A 49 8.95 -2.20 5.54
C PRO A 49 8.46 -3.51 6.15
N ALA A 50 8.27 -4.53 5.29
CA ALA A 50 7.90 -5.88 5.69
C ALA A 50 9.03 -6.59 6.45
N GLU A 51 10.27 -6.08 6.32
CA GLU A 51 11.44 -6.50 7.09
C GLU A 51 11.91 -5.33 7.98
N ALA A 52 11.54 -5.37 9.25
CA ALA A 52 12.34 -4.75 10.30
C ALA A 52 13.25 -5.86 10.88
N GLU A 53 14.42 -6.06 10.26
CA GLU A 53 15.61 -6.58 10.96
C GLU A 53 16.50 -5.42 11.41
#